data_AF-A0A2T6V7K6-F1
#
_entry.id   AF-A0A2T6V7K6-F1
#
_cell.length_a   1.000
_cell.length_b   1.000
_cell.length_c   1.000
_cell.angle_alpha   90.00
_cell.angle_beta   90.00
_cell.angle_gamma   90.00
#
_symmetry.space_group_name_H-M   'P 1'
#
loop_
_entity.id
_entity.type
_entity.pdbx_description
1 polymer ?
#
loop_
_entity_poly.entity_id
_entity_poly.type
_entity_poly.pdbx_seq_one_letter_code
_entity_poly.pdbx_strand_id
1 'polypeptide(L)'
;FYIIRDLLNFRRVNNDENLKAMVVCFSSAQAKLANLLFNEVQEKVLQENPNLRILNKLQSSLILHDEQEVKEKIHSFKHGDTDIVFVFNMLLTGFDLPNLKRLYIHRELKDHNLLQALARVNRSYNN
;
A
#
# COMPACT_ATOMS: atom_id res chain seq x y z
N PHE A 1 8.44 8.04 10.11
CA PHE A 1 8.45 7.86 8.64
C PHE A 1 8.80 6.43 8.18
N TYR A 2 8.43 5.38 8.93
CA TYR A 2 8.88 4.00 8.64
C TYR A 2 8.39 3.49 7.27
N ILE A 3 7.09 3.59 6.99
CA ILE A 3 6.48 3.11 5.73
C ILE A 3 7.11 3.79 4.49
N ILE A 4 7.27 5.13 4.54
CA ILE A 4 7.86 5.91 3.45
C ILE A 4 9.31 5.49 3.21
N ARG A 5 10.13 5.48 4.27
CA ARG A 5 11.55 5.10 4.17
C ARG A 5 11.71 3.67 3.67
N ASP A 6 10.89 2.76 4.17
CA ASP A 6 10.95 1.35 3.82
C ASP A 6 10.54 1.10 2.37
N LEU A 7 9.50 1.78 1.87
CA LEU A 7 9.10 1.72 0.46
C LEU A 7 10.19 2.29 -0.47
N LEU A 8 10.75 3.46 -0.14
CA LEU A 8 11.82 4.07 -0.94
C LEU A 8 13.08 3.19 -0.98
N ASN A 9 13.49 2.65 0.18
CA ASN A 9 14.59 1.72 0.26
C ASN A 9 14.31 0.45 -0.54
N PHE A 10 13.07 -0.05 -0.54
CA PHE A 10 12.69 -1.23 -1.31
C PHE A 10 12.85 -1.03 -2.82
N ARG A 11 12.34 0.10 -3.33
CA ARG A 11 12.47 0.48 -4.74
C ARG A 11 13.93 0.57 -5.14
N ARG A 12 14.74 1.20 -4.29
CA ARG A 12 16.18 1.34 -4.48
C ARG A 12 16.92 0.00 -4.49
N VAL A 13 16.62 -0.90 -3.55
CA VAL A 13 17.28 -2.22 -3.45
C VAL A 13 16.94 -3.12 -4.64
N ASN A 14 15.72 -3.03 -5.16
CA ASN A 14 15.28 -3.84 -6.30
C ASN A 14 15.48 -3.15 -7.66
N ASN A 15 15.97 -1.90 -7.66
CA ASN A 15 16.09 -1.05 -8.85
C ASN A 15 14.80 -0.99 -9.69
N ASP A 16 13.64 -0.96 -9.00
CA ASP A 16 12.32 -0.95 -9.62
C ASP A 16 11.42 0.06 -8.91
N GLU A 17 11.13 1.15 -9.62
CA GLU A 17 10.27 2.24 -9.14
C GLU A 17 8.78 1.89 -9.20
N ASN A 18 8.40 0.83 -9.90
CA ASN A 18 7.00 0.40 -10.04
C ASN A 18 6.53 -0.48 -8.87
N LEU A 19 7.38 -0.73 -7.88
CA LEU A 19 7.02 -1.55 -6.72
C LEU A 19 6.01 -0.81 -5.84
N LYS A 20 4.89 -1.48 -5.56
CA LYS A 20 3.74 -0.92 -4.83
C LYS A 20 3.63 -1.49 -3.42
N ALA A 21 3.06 -0.71 -2.52
CA ALA A 21 2.77 -1.11 -1.15
C ALA A 21 1.26 -1.14 -0.87
N MET A 22 0.85 -2.02 0.04
CA MET A 22 -0.53 -2.08 0.53
C MET A 22 -0.52 -2.08 2.05
N VAL A 23 -1.41 -1.29 2.62
CA VAL A 23 -1.68 -1.22 4.05
C VAL A 23 -3.09 -1.74 4.27
N VAL A 24 -3.20 -2.84 5.01
CA VAL A 24 -4.48 -3.46 5.35
C VAL A 24 -4.92 -2.94 6.71
N CYS A 25 -6.05 -2.22 6.71
CA CYS A 25 -6.66 -1.66 7.90
C CYS A 25 -7.88 -2.48 8.34
N PHE A 26 -8.18 -2.41 9.63
CA PHE A 26 -9.27 -3.15 10.27
C PHE A 26 -10.64 -2.47 10.16
N SER A 27 -10.68 -1.16 9.88
CA SER A 27 -11.94 -0.44 9.65
C SER A 27 -11.80 0.59 8.54
N SER A 28 -12.91 0.98 7.92
CA SER A 28 -12.95 2.06 6.93
C SER A 28 -12.46 3.37 7.54
N ALA A 29 -12.84 3.65 8.78
CA ALA A 29 -12.35 4.79 9.56
C ALA A 29 -10.82 4.76 9.72
N GLN A 30 -10.26 3.60 10.07
CA GLN A 30 -8.81 3.46 10.20
C GLN A 30 -8.10 3.62 8.86
N ALA A 31 -8.63 3.08 7.77
CA ALA A 31 -8.05 3.24 6.43
C ALA A 31 -8.04 4.72 6.01
N LYS A 32 -9.15 5.43 6.24
CA LYS A 32 -9.25 6.89 6.01
C LYS A 32 -8.20 7.65 6.83
N LEU A 33 -8.13 7.39 8.14
CA LEU A 33 -7.16 8.02 9.04
C LEU A 33 -5.71 7.72 8.64
N ALA A 34 -5.40 6.47 8.27
CA ALA A 34 -4.07 6.08 7.84
C ALA A 34 -3.65 6.79 6.55
N ASN A 35 -4.57 6.90 5.58
CA ASN A 35 -4.33 7.63 4.34
C ASN A 35 -4.13 9.14 4.58
N LEU A 36 -4.93 9.74 5.47
CA LEU A 36 -4.78 11.15 5.85
C LEU A 36 -3.44 11.39 6.55
N LEU A 37 -3.13 10.58 7.57
CA LEU A 37 -1.88 10.68 8.32
C LEU A 37 -0.67 10.46 7.40
N PHE A 38 -0.75 9.52 6.46
CA PHE A 38 0.32 9.26 5.49
C PHE A 38 0.63 10.52 4.66
N ASN A 39 -0.40 11.20 4.16
CA ASN A 39 -0.23 12.43 3.38
C ASN A 39 0.35 13.57 4.22
N GLU A 40 -0.15 13.77 5.44
CA GLU A 40 0.36 14.80 6.36
C GLU A 40 1.83 14.55 6.73
N VAL A 41 2.15 13.30 7.08
CA VAL A 41 3.50 12.87 7.42
C VAL A 41 4.43 13.02 6.23
N GLN A 42 4.00 12.66 5.02
CA GLN A 42 4.76 12.86 3.80
C GLN A 42 5.07 14.34 3.54
N GLU A 43 4.09 15.22 3.68
CA GLU A 43 4.30 16.66 3.48
C GLU A 43 5.30 17.24 4.48
N LYS A 44 5.21 16.84 5.76
CA LYS A 44 6.19 17.21 6.79
C LYS A 44 7.60 16.73 6.42
N VAL A 45 7.76 15.47 5.97
CA VAL A 45 9.06 14.94 5.53
C VAL A 45 9.63 15.76 4.39
N LEU A 46 8.82 16.07 3.37
CA LEU A 46 9.25 16.79 2.18
C LEU A 46 9.58 18.27 2.47
N GLN A 47 8.97 18.84 3.51
CA GLN A 47 9.31 20.18 4.02
C GLN A 47 10.62 20.17 4.79
N GLU A 48 10.81 19.22 5.71
CA GLU A 48 12.02 19.13 6.54
C GLU A 48 13.25 18.62 5.77
N ASN A 49 13.04 17.89 4.68
CA ASN A 49 14.11 17.25 3.90
C ASN A 49 13.94 17.60 2.41
N PRO A 50 14.38 18.79 1.96
CA PRO A 50 14.20 19.24 0.57
C PRO A 50 14.89 18.31 -0.44
N ASN A 51 15.94 17.59 -0.05
CA ASN A 51 16.61 16.58 -0.88
C ASN A 51 15.70 15.38 -1.23
N LEU A 52 14.65 15.11 -0.43
CA LEU A 52 13.66 14.08 -0.73
C LEU A 52 12.61 14.55 -1.74
N ARG A 53 12.52 15.84 -2.08
CA ARG A 53 11.64 16.31 -3.18
C ARG A 53 12.00 15.67 -4.51
N ILE A 54 13.27 15.30 -4.69
CA ILE A 54 13.77 14.59 -5.87
C ILE A 54 13.15 13.18 -5.97
N LEU A 55 12.73 12.57 -4.86
CA LEU A 55 12.11 11.24 -4.83
C LEU A 55 10.60 11.22 -5.14
N ASN A 56 10.04 12.37 -5.57
CA ASN A 56 8.62 12.58 -5.91
C ASN A 56 7.63 12.30 -4.76
N LYS A 57 6.49 13.00 -4.78
CA LYS A 57 5.39 12.76 -3.83
C LYS A 57 4.78 11.39 -4.15
N LEU A 58 4.83 10.46 -3.19
CA LEU A 58 4.19 9.16 -3.33
C LEU A 58 2.68 9.34 -3.44
N GLN A 59 2.10 8.72 -4.46
CA GLN A 59 0.67 8.70 -4.71
C GLN A 59 0.02 7.62 -3.84
N SER A 60 -0.93 8.04 -3.00
CA SER A 60 -1.70 7.16 -2.14
C SER A 60 -3.15 7.04 -2.62
N SER A 61 -3.69 5.83 -2.67
CA SER A 61 -5.12 5.59 -2.92
C SER A 61 -5.81 4.93 -1.73
N LEU A 62 -7.10 5.18 -1.58
CA LEU A 62 -7.95 4.58 -0.56
C LEU A 62 -9.01 3.71 -1.23
N ILE A 63 -9.07 2.43 -0.87
CA ILE A 63 -10.08 1.49 -1.38
C ILE A 63 -10.87 0.90 -0.22
N LEU A 64 -12.16 1.19 -0.20
CA LEU A 64 -13.07 0.74 0.84
C LEU A 64 -14.17 -0.12 0.20
N HIS A 65 -14.37 -1.35 0.69
CA HIS A 65 -15.30 -2.31 0.10
C HIS A 65 -16.77 -1.85 0.09
N ASP A 66 -17.12 -0.85 0.90
CA ASP A 66 -18.45 -0.24 0.96
C ASP A 66 -18.76 0.70 -0.22
N GLU A 67 -17.80 0.97 -1.11
CA GLU A 67 -17.98 1.84 -2.28
C GLU A 67 -18.23 1.06 -3.59
N GLN A 68 -19.16 1.55 -4.43
CA GLN A 68 -19.46 0.91 -5.73
C GLN A 68 -18.28 0.94 -6.72
N GLU A 69 -17.36 1.89 -6.55
CA GLU A 69 -16.21 2.14 -7.42
C GLU A 69 -14.97 1.30 -7.08
N VAL A 70 -15.09 0.33 -6.16
CA VAL A 70 -13.96 -0.50 -5.72
C VAL A 70 -13.21 -1.13 -6.88
N LYS A 71 -13.92 -1.66 -7.88
CA LYS A 71 -13.29 -2.30 -9.06
C LYS A 71 -12.45 -1.32 -9.88
N GLU A 72 -12.92 -0.09 -10.05
CA GLU A 72 -12.21 0.94 -10.80
C GLU A 72 -10.98 1.43 -10.05
N LYS A 73 -11.09 1.61 -8.73
CA LYS A 73 -9.95 1.96 -7.88
C LYS A 73 -8.90 0.87 -7.84
N ILE A 74 -9.31 -0.41 -7.83
CA ILE A 74 -8.37 -1.54 -7.98
C ILE A 74 -7.68 -1.44 -9.33
N HIS A 75 -8.43 -1.28 -10.42
CA HIS A 75 -7.88 -1.22 -11.77
C HIS A 75 -6.87 -0.07 -11.90
N SER A 76 -7.22 1.11 -11.39
CA SER A 76 -6.32 2.26 -11.31
C SER A 76 -5.10 1.98 -10.43
N PHE A 77 -5.25 1.27 -9.30
CA PHE A 77 -4.10 0.86 -8.51
C PHE A 77 -3.21 -0.15 -9.25
N LYS A 78 -3.77 -1.04 -10.08
CA LYS A 78 -2.97 -2.00 -10.85
C LYS A 78 -2.16 -1.30 -11.95
N HIS A 79 -2.83 -0.47 -12.75
CA HIS A 79 -2.29 0.07 -14.00
C HIS A 79 -1.85 1.54 -13.93
N GLY A 80 -2.23 2.26 -12.89
CA GLY A 80 -1.88 3.67 -12.69
C GLY A 80 -0.69 3.89 -11.76
N ASP A 81 -0.38 5.16 -11.55
CA ASP A 81 0.79 5.65 -10.81
C ASP A 81 0.62 5.65 -9.30
N THR A 82 -0.28 4.82 -8.76
CA THR A 82 -0.44 4.72 -7.30
C THR A 82 0.68 3.87 -6.71
N ASP A 83 1.43 4.45 -5.78
CA ASP A 83 2.55 3.82 -5.09
C ASP A 83 2.11 3.01 -3.87
N ILE A 84 1.11 3.51 -3.15
CA ILE A 84 0.61 2.89 -1.91
C ILE A 84 -0.92 2.89 -1.86
N VAL A 85 -1.50 1.80 -1.37
CA VAL A 85 -2.95 1.71 -1.17
C VAL A 85 -3.30 1.37 0.27
N PHE A 86 -4.30 2.06 0.82
CA PHE A 86 -4.91 1.77 2.11
C PHE A 86 -6.24 1.06 1.87
N VAL A 87 -6.40 -0.14 2.41
CA VAL A 87 -7.58 -0.98 2.14
C VAL A 87 -8.28 -1.42 3.42
N PHE A 88 -9.61 -1.50 3.37
CA PHE A 88 -10.44 -2.11 4.42
C PHE A 88 -11.36 -3.17 3.84
N ASN A 89 -11.43 -4.32 4.53
CA ASN A 89 -12.30 -5.45 4.23
C ASN A 89 -12.24 -5.93 2.76
N MET A 90 -11.06 -5.81 2.14
CA MET A 90 -10.82 -6.55 0.91
C MET A 90 -10.49 -7.99 1.27
N LEU A 91 -11.30 -8.90 0.74
CA LEU A 91 -10.84 -10.26 0.52
C LEU A 91 -9.65 -10.16 -0.44
N LEU A 92 -8.45 -10.37 0.07
CA LEU A 92 -7.21 -10.52 -0.71
C LEU A 92 -7.29 -11.72 -1.69
N THR A 93 -8.42 -12.43 -1.72
CA THR A 93 -8.73 -13.47 -2.70
C THR A 93 -9.07 -12.83 -4.05
N GLY A 94 -8.17 -12.97 -5.02
CA GLY A 94 -8.34 -12.43 -6.38
C GLY A 94 -7.58 -11.12 -6.64
N PHE A 95 -6.97 -10.53 -5.60
CA PHE A 95 -6.04 -9.42 -5.76
C PHE A 95 -4.66 -9.95 -6.16
N ASP A 96 -4.56 -10.45 -7.40
CA ASP A 96 -3.28 -10.82 -8.00
C ASP A 96 -2.59 -9.53 -8.46
N LEU A 97 -1.52 -9.14 -7.75
CA LEU A 97 -0.70 -7.99 -8.09
C LEU A 97 0.77 -8.36 -7.93
N PRO A 98 1.48 -8.72 -9.02
CA PRO A 98 2.88 -9.14 -8.94
C PRO A 98 3.81 -8.03 -8.40
N ASN A 99 3.39 -6.76 -8.55
CA ASN A 99 4.14 -5.59 -8.09
C ASN A 99 3.84 -5.24 -6.61
N LEU A 100 2.90 -5.94 -5.96
CA LEU A 100 2.59 -5.74 -4.55
C LEU A 100 3.49 -6.63 -3.69
N LYS A 101 4.51 -6.03 -3.07
CA LYS A 101 5.51 -6.81 -2.31
C LYS A 101 5.61 -6.47 -0.83
N ARG A 102 4.89 -5.43 -0.35
CA ARG A 102 4.86 -5.07 1.08
C ARG A 102 3.43 -4.93 1.57
N LEU A 103 3.09 -5.76 2.55
CA LEU A 103 1.82 -5.72 3.26
C LEU A 103 2.07 -5.23 4.69
N TYR A 104 1.57 -4.04 5.01
CA TYR A 104 1.58 -3.55 6.39
C TYR A 104 0.25 -3.89 7.05
N ILE A 105 0.32 -4.68 8.11
CA ILE A 105 -0.86 -5.08 8.90
C ILE A 105 -0.77 -4.35 10.24
N HIS A 106 -1.79 -3.56 10.56
CA HIS A 106 -1.85 -2.86 11.85
C HIS A 106 -2.54 -3.71 12.94
N ARG A 107 -2.04 -4.93 13.24
CA ARG A 107 -2.70 -5.88 14.16
C ARG A 107 -1.73 -6.82 14.92
N GLU A 108 -2.17 -7.34 16.07
CA GLU A 108 -1.84 -8.69 16.55
C GLU A 108 -2.64 -9.75 15.75
N LEU A 109 -1.97 -10.55 14.93
CA LEU A 109 -2.53 -11.59 14.05
C LEU A 109 -3.48 -12.57 14.79
N LYS A 110 -4.81 -12.45 14.64
CA LYS A 110 -5.76 -13.51 15.06
C LYS A 110 -6.76 -13.98 13.99
N ASP A 111 -6.72 -13.52 12.74
CA ASP A 111 -7.65 -14.00 11.69
C ASP A 111 -6.95 -14.85 10.62
N HIS A 112 -7.49 -16.06 10.42
CA HIS A 112 -7.04 -17.04 9.43
C HIS A 112 -7.09 -16.53 7.98
N ASN A 113 -8.04 -15.65 7.65
CA ASN A 113 -8.19 -15.06 6.31
C ASN A 113 -7.03 -14.15 5.92
N LEU A 114 -6.40 -13.47 6.90
CA LEU A 114 -5.28 -12.57 6.67
C LEU A 114 -3.98 -13.36 6.40
N LEU A 115 -3.81 -14.50 7.06
CA LEU A 115 -2.66 -15.38 6.83
C LEU A 115 -2.72 -16.02 5.43
N GLN A 116 -3.91 -16.43 4.99
CA GLN A 116 -4.13 -16.95 3.63
C GLN A 116 -3.82 -15.90 2.56
N ALA A 117 -4.12 -14.64 2.86
CA ALA A 117 -3.81 -13.53 1.99
C ALA A 117 -2.31 -13.20 1.91
N LEU A 118 -1.64 -13.12 3.05
CA LEU A 118 -0.19 -12.96 3.15
C LEU A 118 0.54 -14.05 2.35
N ALA A 119 0.10 -15.30 2.46
CA ALA A 119 0.67 -16.43 1.74
C ALA A 119 0.47 -16.34 0.21
N ARG A 120 -0.55 -15.62 -0.28
CA ARG A 120 -0.80 -15.41 -1.71
C ARG A 120 0.00 -14.25 -2.28
N VAL A 121 0.09 -13.14 -1.56
CA VAL A 121 0.85 -11.94 -1.99
C VAL A 121 2.36 -12.23 -2.03
N ASN A 122 2.88 -13.11 -1.16
CA ASN A 122 4.29 -13.49 -1.10
C ASN A 122 4.68 -14.71 -1.96
N ARG A 123 3.84 -15.19 -2.89
CA ARG A 123 4.33 -16.21 -3.84
C ARG A 123 5.33 -15.57 -4.78
N SER A 124 6.62 -15.80 -4.53
CA SER A 124 7.68 -15.64 -5.50
C SER A 124 7.34 -16.43 -6.76
N TYR A 125 7.29 -15.76 -7.91
CA TYR A 125 7.24 -16.38 -9.23
C TYR A 125 8.46 -17.30 -9.37
N ASN A 126 8.27 -18.60 -9.12
CA ASN A 126 9.09 -19.65 -9.70
C ASN A 126 8.20 -20.42 -10.67
N ASN A 127 8.20 -19.95 -11.92
CA ASN A 127 8.49 -20.77 -13.11
C ASN A 127 8.51 -19.87 -14.35
#